data_AF-A0AAI8RC83-F1
#
_entry.id   AF-A0AAI8RC83-F1
#
_cell.length_a   1.000
_cell.length_b   1.000
_cell.length_c   1.000
_cell.angle_alpha   90.00
_cell.angle_beta   90.00
_cell.angle_gamma   90.00
#
_symmetry.space_group_name_H-M   'P 1'
#
loop_
_entity.id
_entity.type
_entity.pdbx_description
1 polymer ?
#
loop_
_entity_poly.entity_id
_entity_poly.type
_entity_poly.pdbx_seq_one_letter_code
_entity_poly.pdbx_strand_id
1 'polypeptide(L)'
;MKFLKPFRLRKTLKKMYVENLKTKNGDDEMEIIDVYDKKTLEYIESFEYTDENIIDYIADLHPMYERELIESSTGMLVFSTIGFLIFKATNEEWLEKIRPIIFDKRTEKVVINEVTVFDRRNMKNN
;
A
#
# COMPACT_ATOMS: atom_id res chain seq x y z
N MET A 1 7.89 0.54 38.63
CA MET A 1 8.51 0.67 37.29
C MET A 1 7.40 1.09 36.32
N LYS A 2 7.33 2.37 35.94
CA LYS A 2 6.25 2.87 35.06
C LYS A 2 6.58 2.48 33.62
N PHE A 3 5.84 1.53 33.05
CA PHE A 3 5.88 1.27 31.61
C PHE A 3 5.40 2.53 30.88
N LEU A 4 6.33 3.22 30.21
CA LEU A 4 5.97 4.25 29.24
C LEU A 4 5.17 3.57 28.12
N LYS A 5 3.92 4.02 27.93
CA LYS A 5 3.05 3.56 26.84
C LYS A 5 3.83 3.61 25.51
N PRO A 6 3.78 2.57 24.66
CA PRO A 6 4.54 2.49 23.40
C PRO A 6 4.29 3.69 22.47
N PHE A 7 3.14 4.35 22.59
CA PHE A 7 2.80 5.60 21.90
C PHE A 7 3.79 6.75 22.13
N ARG A 8 4.36 6.90 23.33
CA ARG A 8 5.28 8.03 23.62
C ARG A 8 6.66 7.82 22.98
N LEU A 9 7.18 6.59 22.99
CA LEU A 9 8.45 6.26 22.33
C LEU A 9 8.36 6.43 20.81
N ARG A 10 7.22 6.06 20.20
CA ARG A 10 6.96 6.29 18.75
C ARG A 10 7.08 7.77 18.36
N LYS A 11 6.61 8.69 19.20
CA LYS A 11 6.66 10.14 18.92
C LYS A 11 8.07 10.71 18.99
N THR A 12 8.92 10.18 19.88
CA THR A 12 10.29 10.67 20.09
C THR A 12 11.25 10.20 18.99
N LEU A 13 11.18 8.92 18.59
CA LEU A 13 11.97 8.39 17.49
C LEU A 13 11.54 8.99 16.14
N LYS A 14 10.24 9.23 15.95
CA LYS A 14 9.67 9.91 14.76
C LYS A 14 10.16 11.35 14.64
N LYS A 15 10.28 12.10 15.75
CA LYS A 15 10.85 13.46 15.74
C LYS A 15 12.32 13.46 15.30
N MET A 16 13.13 12.53 15.80
CA MET A 16 14.55 12.43 15.45
C MET A 16 14.78 12.02 13.98
N TYR A 17 13.96 11.11 13.42
CA TYR A 17 14.08 10.71 12.02
C TYR A 17 13.72 11.86 11.06
N VAL A 18 12.60 12.55 11.35
CA VAL A 18 12.14 13.70 10.54
C VAL A 18 13.10 14.89 10.64
N GLU A 19 13.61 15.22 11.83
CA GLU A 19 14.59 16.31 11.99
C GLU A 19 15.89 16.04 11.23
N ASN A 20 16.38 14.79 11.23
CA ASN A 20 17.58 14.41 10.48
C ASN A 20 17.38 14.48 8.96
N LEU A 21 16.16 14.29 8.46
CA LEU A 21 15.84 14.43 7.03
C LEU A 21 15.72 15.90 6.61
N LYS A 22 15.08 16.76 7.43
CA LYS A 22 14.97 18.22 7.18
C LYS A 22 16.31 18.93 7.08
N THR A 23 17.33 18.46 7.80
CA THR A 23 18.66 19.09 7.76
C THR A 23 19.48 18.77 6.51
N LYS A 24 19.06 17.82 5.67
CA LYS A 24 19.86 17.35 4.53
C LYS A 24 19.46 17.94 3.19
N ASN A 25 18.19 18.29 2.98
CA ASN A 25 17.68 18.74 1.68
C ASN A 25 16.78 19.97 1.90
N GLY A 26 17.06 21.07 1.23
CA GLY A 26 16.26 22.30 1.33
C GLY A 26 14.82 22.08 0.85
N ASP A 27 13.88 22.59 1.64
CA ASP A 27 12.48 23.04 1.42
C ASP A 27 11.53 22.36 0.41
N ASP A 28 11.89 21.23 -0.20
CA ASP A 28 10.91 20.29 -0.76
C ASP A 28 10.78 19.13 0.23
N GLU A 29 9.88 19.27 1.21
CA GLU A 29 9.50 18.14 2.07
C GLU A 29 8.85 17.07 1.20
N MET A 30 9.64 16.08 0.80
CA MET A 30 9.16 14.90 0.10
C MET A 30 8.07 14.25 0.95
N GLU A 31 6.84 14.27 0.43
CA GLU A 31 5.69 13.67 1.11
C GLU A 31 5.91 12.15 1.19
N ILE A 32 5.69 11.57 2.38
CA ILE A 32 5.92 10.15 2.65
C ILE A 32 4.59 9.48 2.98
N ILE A 33 4.37 8.29 2.42
CA ILE A 33 3.29 7.38 2.78
C ILE A 33 3.83 6.32 3.74
N ASP A 34 3.16 6.15 4.87
CA ASP A 34 3.34 5.02 5.80
C ASP A 34 2.27 3.96 5.51
N VAL A 35 2.68 2.70 5.41
CA VAL A 35 1.78 1.57 5.18
C VAL A 35 1.60 0.76 6.45
N TYR A 36 0.34 0.45 6.75
CA TYR A 36 -0.05 -0.37 7.89
C TYR A 36 -0.87 -1.57 7.45
N ASP A 37 -0.74 -2.67 8.18
CA ASP A 37 -1.68 -3.77 8.10
C ASP A 37 -3.02 -3.33 8.68
N LYS A 38 -4.08 -3.37 7.87
CA LYS A 38 -5.40 -2.83 8.27
C LYS A 38 -6.01 -3.55 9.47
N LYS A 39 -5.68 -4.82 9.70
CA LYS A 39 -6.28 -5.62 10.78
C LYS A 39 -5.55 -5.44 12.10
N THR A 40 -4.22 -5.49 12.05
CA THR A 40 -3.36 -5.48 13.24
C THR A 40 -2.89 -4.07 13.61
N LEU A 41 -2.99 -3.12 12.67
CA LEU A 41 -2.42 -1.76 12.76
C LEU A 41 -0.90 -1.77 12.93
N GLU A 42 -0.25 -2.87 12.55
CA GLU A 42 1.20 -2.98 12.53
C GLU A 42 1.76 -2.20 11.35
N TYR A 43 2.84 -1.45 11.62
CA TYR A 43 3.60 -0.76 10.59
C TYR A 43 4.32 -1.78 9.72
N ILE A 44 4.32 -1.54 8.41
CA ILE A 44 4.97 -2.43 7.43
C ILE A 44 6.17 -1.73 6.83
N GLU A 45 5.95 -0.63 6.11
CA GLU A 45 6.97 0.11 5.36
C GLU A 45 6.52 1.53 5.06
N SER A 46 7.41 2.33 4.47
CA SER A 46 7.12 3.68 3.99
C SER A 46 7.80 3.93 2.65
N PHE A 47 7.20 4.79 1.82
CA PHE A 47 7.74 5.20 0.53
C PHE A 47 7.30 6.62 0.14
N GLU A 48 7.92 7.19 -0.88
CA GLU A 48 7.61 8.55 -1.36
C GLU A 48 6.20 8.60 -1.96
N TYR A 49 5.43 9.63 -1.59
CA TYR A 49 4.07 9.83 -2.05
C TYR A 49 4.04 10.27 -3.53
N THR A 50 4.15 9.29 -4.41
CA THR A 50 3.96 9.47 -5.86
C THR A 50 2.95 8.45 -6.37
N ASP A 51 2.25 8.80 -7.45
CA ASP A 51 1.29 7.90 -8.10
C ASP A 51 1.96 6.60 -8.54
N GLU A 52 3.19 6.69 -9.07
CA GLU A 52 3.96 5.52 -9.52
C GLU A 52 4.27 4.57 -8.36
N ASN A 53 4.79 5.06 -7.24
CA ASN A 53 5.09 4.20 -6.08
C ASN A 53 3.83 3.55 -5.52
N ILE A 54 2.71 4.29 -5.48
CA ILE A 54 1.42 3.75 -5.04
C ILE A 54 0.94 2.64 -5.98
N ILE A 55 0.97 2.88 -7.29
CA ILE A 55 0.55 1.91 -8.30
C ILE A 55 1.40 0.63 -8.18
N ASP A 56 2.71 0.78 -8.04
CA ASP A 56 3.66 -0.33 -7.96
C ASP A 56 3.42 -1.18 -6.72
N TYR A 57 3.29 -0.51 -5.58
CA TYR A 57 2.97 -1.15 -4.31
C TYR A 57 1.67 -1.96 -4.38
N ILE A 58 0.60 -1.37 -4.92
CA ILE A 58 -0.71 -2.02 -4.99
C ILE A 58 -0.73 -3.15 -6.02
N ALA A 59 -0.09 -2.97 -7.17
CA ALA A 59 -0.03 -4.00 -8.21
C ALA A 59 0.64 -5.28 -7.71
N ASP A 60 1.67 -5.14 -6.86
CA ASP A 60 2.40 -6.26 -6.23
C ASP A 60 1.71 -6.85 -4.99
N LEU A 61 0.68 -6.17 -4.46
CA LEU A 61 0.06 -6.62 -3.22
C LEU A 61 -0.70 -7.94 -3.43
N HIS A 62 -0.42 -8.92 -2.56
CA HIS A 62 -1.12 -10.20 -2.57
C HIS A 62 -2.64 -10.00 -2.34
N PRO A 63 -3.54 -10.72 -3.05
CA PRO A 63 -4.99 -10.51 -2.96
C PRO A 63 -5.59 -10.57 -1.55
N MET A 64 -4.94 -11.29 -0.63
CA MET A 64 -5.43 -11.51 0.73
C MET A 64 -4.99 -10.43 1.73
N TYR A 65 -4.07 -9.54 1.36
CA TYR A 65 -3.56 -8.51 2.26
C TYR A 65 -4.42 -7.26 2.23
N GLU A 66 -4.71 -6.76 3.43
CA GLU A 66 -5.43 -5.51 3.61
C GLU A 66 -4.47 -4.45 4.15
N ARG A 67 -4.47 -3.27 3.52
CA ARG A 67 -3.53 -2.20 3.83
C ARG A 67 -4.26 -0.87 4.03
N GLU A 68 -3.73 -0.07 4.93
CA GLU A 68 -4.03 1.36 5.05
C GLU A 68 -2.78 2.15 4.72
N LEU A 69 -2.90 3.11 3.81
CA LEU A 69 -1.83 4.01 3.44
C LEU A 69 -2.13 5.39 4.00
N ILE A 70 -1.22 5.89 4.82
CA ILE A 70 -1.39 7.10 5.62
C ILE A 70 -0.30 8.09 5.24
N GLU A 71 -0.67 9.33 4.98
CA GLU A 71 0.30 10.41 4.80
C GLU A 71 1.03 10.67 6.12
N SER A 72 2.36 10.51 6.15
CA SER A 72 3.13 10.46 7.40
C SER A 72 3.17 11.80 8.14
N SER A 73 3.12 12.91 7.40
CA SER A 73 3.15 14.30 7.88
C SER A 73 1.88 14.66 8.66
N THR A 74 0.71 14.35 8.09
CA THR A 74 -0.61 14.72 8.63
C THR A 74 -1.26 13.60 9.42
N GLY A 75 -0.86 12.35 9.19
CA GLY A 75 -1.55 11.16 9.67
C GLY A 75 -2.89 10.92 8.98
N MET A 76 -3.16 11.57 7.85
CA MET A 76 -4.40 11.41 7.11
C MET A 76 -4.40 10.13 6.29
N LEU A 77 -5.53 9.43 6.30
CA LEU A 77 -5.75 8.29 5.42
C LEU A 77 -5.74 8.76 3.97
N VAL A 78 -4.89 8.17 3.15
CA VAL A 78 -4.94 8.38 1.69
C VAL A 78 -5.92 7.40 1.09
N PHE A 79 -5.71 6.10 1.32
CA PHE A 79 -6.65 5.07 0.92
C PHE A 79 -6.48 3.76 1.70
N SER A 80 -7.48 2.88 1.56
CA SER A 80 -7.47 1.52 2.08
C SER A 80 -7.74 0.52 0.96
N THR A 81 -7.03 -0.62 0.99
CA THR A 81 -7.08 -1.63 -0.08
C THR A 81 -7.18 -3.07 0.43
N ILE A 82 -7.76 -3.94 -0.38
CA ILE A 82 -7.68 -5.41 -0.27
C ILE A 82 -7.02 -5.93 -1.55
N GLY A 83 -5.77 -6.40 -1.46
CA GLY A 83 -4.95 -6.70 -2.62
C GLY A 83 -4.83 -5.48 -3.54
N PHE A 84 -5.17 -5.64 -4.81
CA PHE A 84 -5.15 -4.52 -5.77
C PHE A 84 -6.42 -3.65 -5.76
N LEU A 85 -7.42 -3.99 -4.96
CA LEU A 85 -8.72 -3.30 -4.95
C LEU A 85 -8.74 -2.21 -3.87
N ILE A 86 -8.66 -0.96 -4.31
CA ILE A 86 -8.86 0.20 -3.45
C ILE A 86 -10.36 0.42 -3.24
N PHE A 87 -10.83 0.27 -2.00
CA PHE A 87 -12.25 0.38 -1.65
C PHE A 87 -12.61 1.71 -0.98
N LYS A 88 -11.62 2.48 -0.54
CA LYS A 88 -11.81 3.80 0.06
C LYS A 88 -10.59 4.65 -0.27
N ALA A 89 -10.80 5.79 -0.92
CA ALA A 89 -9.77 6.82 -1.14
C ALA A 89 -10.35 8.19 -0.77
N THR A 90 -9.50 9.11 -0.32
CA THR A 90 -9.92 10.50 -0.05
C THR A 90 -10.20 11.29 -1.32
N ASN A 91 -9.58 10.91 -2.44
CA ASN A 91 -9.76 11.54 -3.74
C ASN A 91 -10.32 10.51 -4.74
N GLU A 92 -11.63 10.56 -4.98
CA GLU A 92 -12.31 9.65 -5.91
C GLU A 92 -11.91 9.90 -7.38
N GLU A 93 -11.68 11.16 -7.77
CA GLU A 93 -11.29 11.50 -9.15
C GLU A 93 -9.90 10.95 -9.48
N TRP A 94 -8.96 11.05 -8.53
CA TRP A 94 -7.65 10.42 -8.64
C TRP A 94 -7.75 8.89 -8.71
N LEU A 95 -8.60 8.28 -7.88
CA LEU A 95 -8.78 6.83 -7.87
C LEU A 95 -9.24 6.30 -9.24
N GLU A 96 -10.20 6.97 -9.87
CA GLU A 96 -10.69 6.56 -11.20
C GLU A 96 -9.60 6.69 -12.29
N LYS A 97 -8.62 7.60 -12.12
CA LYS A 97 -7.47 7.71 -13.03
C LYS A 97 -6.47 6.57 -12.87
N ILE A 98 -6.14 6.19 -11.63
CA ILE A 98 -5.09 5.17 -11.38
C ILE A 98 -5.59 3.73 -11.48
N ARG A 99 -6.90 3.49 -11.27
CA ARG A 99 -7.48 2.15 -11.26
C ARG A 99 -7.15 1.36 -12.54
N PRO A 100 -7.37 1.84 -13.77
CA PRO A 100 -7.01 1.08 -14.98
C PRO A 100 -5.51 0.75 -15.05
N ILE A 101 -4.64 1.67 -14.60
CA ILE A 101 -3.18 1.49 -14.62
C ILE A 101 -2.75 0.35 -13.69
N ILE A 102 -3.34 0.27 -12.49
CA ILE A 102 -3.09 -0.83 -11.53
C ILE A 102 -3.48 -2.17 -12.14
N PHE A 103 -4.63 -2.23 -12.83
CA PHE A 103 -5.08 -3.45 -13.49
C PHE A 103 -4.12 -3.90 -14.58
N ASP A 104 -3.73 -2.99 -15.49
CA ASP A 104 -2.81 -3.32 -16.58
C ASP A 104 -1.47 -3.82 -16.03
N LYS A 105 -0.87 -3.09 -15.08
CA LYS A 105 0.41 -3.47 -14.47
C LYS A 105 0.36 -4.80 -13.73
N ARG A 106 -0.74 -5.11 -13.06
CA ARG A 106 -0.93 -6.42 -12.42
C ARG A 106 -1.07 -7.55 -13.44
N THR A 107 -1.77 -7.29 -14.54
CA THR A 107 -2.01 -8.30 -15.59
C THR A 107 -0.73 -8.60 -16.37
N GLU A 108 0.12 -7.60 -16.61
CA GLU A 108 1.47 -7.80 -17.18
C GLU A 108 2.35 -8.69 -16.29
N LYS A 109 2.22 -8.58 -14.96
CA LYS A 109 2.94 -9.42 -13.99
C LYS A 109 2.39 -10.86 -13.92
N VAL A 110 1.10 -11.06 -14.17
CA VAL A 110 0.46 -12.37 -14.18
C VAL A 110 0.50 -12.95 -15.58
N VAL A 111 1.64 -13.53 -15.97
CA VAL A 111 1.70 -14.38 -17.16
C VAL A 111 0.80 -15.59 -16.93
N ILE A 112 -0.38 -15.58 -17.55
CA ILE A 112 -1.26 -16.75 -17.55
C ILE A 112 -0.60 -17.79 -18.46
N ASN A 113 0.18 -18.70 -17.87
CA ASN A 113 0.60 -19.92 -18.55
C ASN A 113 -0.66 -20.67 -19.03
N GLU A 114 -0.61 -21.24 -20.24
CA GLU A 114 -1.73 -21.99 -20.83
C GLU A 114 -2.44 -22.86 -19.78
N VAL A 115 -3.67 -22.49 -19.46
CA VAL A 115 -4.48 -23.26 -18.52
C VAL A 115 -5.05 -24.43 -19.29
N THR A 116 -4.70 -25.66 -18.91
CA THR A 116 -5.37 -26.85 -19.45
C THR A 116 -6.83 -26.83 -18.99
N VAL A 117 -7.74 -26.50 -19.91
CA VAL A 117 -9.18 -26.54 -19.66
C VAL A 117 -9.64 -28.00 -19.72
N PHE A 118 -9.98 -28.56 -18.57
CA PHE A 118 -10.61 -29.89 -18.51
C PHE A 118 -12.12 -29.75 -18.70
N ASP A 119 -12.63 -30.19 -19.85
CA ASP A 119 -14.07 -30.32 -20.07
C ASP A 119 -14.60 -31.52 -19.26
N ARG A 120 -15.33 -31.22 -18.16
CA ARG A 120 -15.97 -32.24 -17.32
C ARG A 120 -16.93 -33.15 -18.09
N ARG A 121 -17.45 -32.72 -19.25
CA ARG A 121 -18.37 -33.53 -20.05
C ARG A 121 -17.66 -34.66 -20.82
N ASN A 122 -16.34 -34.55 -20.98
CA ASN A 122 -15.51 -35.54 -21.68
C ASN A 122 -14.72 -36.47 -20.75
N MET A 123 -14.85 -36.32 -19.42
CA MET A 123 -14.34 -37.31 -18.46
C MET A 123 -15.30 -38.50 -18.40
N LYS A 124 -15.30 -39.34 -19.44
CA LYS A 124 -15.92 -40.67 -19.36
C LYS A 124 -15.08 -41.53 -18.42
N ASN A 125 -15.75 -42.07 -17.40
CA ASN A 125 -15.21 -43.07 -16.48
C ASN A 125 -14.65 -44.25 -17.27
N ASN A 126 -13.34 -44.50 -17.16
CA ASN A 126 -12.75 -45.81 -17.41
C ASN A 126 -13.00 -46.72 -16.21
#